data_AF-F7Y6W4-F1
#
_entry.id   AF-F7Y6W4-F1
#
_cell.length_a   1.000
_cell.length_b   1.000
_cell.length_c   1.000
_cell.angle_alpha   90.00
_cell.angle_beta   90.00
_cell.angle_gamma   90.00
#
_symmetry.space_group_name_H-M   'P 1'
#
loop_
_entity.id
_entity.type
_entity.pdbx_description
1 polymer ?
#
loop_
_entity_poly.entity_id
_entity_poly.type
_entity_poly.pdbx_seq_one_letter_code
_entity_poly.pdbx_strand_id
1 'polypeptide(L)' 'MQNQTSFQLAFFASISFFVTDVALAKDATKTPCRADALRVCHMANEIKAQGCLKQHLSEITPACKAFLTKK' A
#
# COMPACT_ATOMS: atom_id res chain seq x y z
N MET A 1 -9.10 20.75 30.26
CA MET A 1 -9.07 20.30 28.86
C MET A 1 -7.81 19.47 28.66
N GLN A 2 -7.87 18.40 27.84
CA GLN A 2 -6.72 17.75 27.16
C GLN A 2 -5.77 16.89 28.04
N ASN A 3 -5.14 15.80 27.56
CA ASN A 3 -4.74 15.52 26.18
C ASN A 3 -4.62 13.99 25.85
N GLN A 4 -5.77 13.36 25.55
CA GLN A 4 -6.00 12.19 24.66
C GLN A 4 -5.19 10.88 24.79
N THR A 5 -4.26 10.71 25.76
CA THR A 5 -3.43 9.49 25.88
C THR A 5 -3.57 8.74 27.21
N SER A 6 -4.38 9.24 28.15
CA SER A 6 -4.48 8.68 29.52
C SER A 6 -5.63 7.69 29.77
N PHE A 7 -6.53 7.42 28.81
CA PHE A 7 -7.76 6.64 29.09
C PHE A 7 -7.78 5.21 28.54
N GLN A 8 -6.72 4.74 27.87
CA GLN A 8 -6.72 3.44 27.19
C GLN A 8 -5.89 2.34 27.88
N LEU A 9 -5.20 2.66 28.97
CA LEU A 9 -4.24 1.75 29.62
C LEU A 9 -4.87 0.71 30.57
N ALA A 10 -6.20 0.66 30.70
CA ALA A 10 -6.87 -0.23 31.66
C ALA A 10 -7.75 -1.34 31.06
N PHE A 11 -7.96 -1.42 29.73
CA PHE A 11 -9.00 -2.32 29.17
C PHE A 11 -8.56 -3.42 28.19
N PHE A 12 -7.29 -3.52 27.77
CA PHE A 12 -6.90 -4.48 26.73
C PHE A 12 -5.69 -5.34 27.09
N ALA A 13 -5.64 -5.88 28.31
CA ALA A 13 -4.63 -6.89 28.67
C ALA A 13 -4.89 -8.28 28.07
N SER A 14 -5.88 -8.48 27.19
CA SER A 14 -6.25 -9.81 26.67
C SER A 14 -6.63 -9.90 25.18
N ILE A 15 -6.43 -8.85 24.37
CA ILE A 15 -6.61 -8.94 22.90
C ILE A 15 -5.29 -8.59 22.21
N SER A 16 -4.33 -9.51 22.26
CA SER A 16 -3.18 -9.52 21.36
C SER A 16 -3.46 -10.47 20.20
N PHE A 17 -4.32 -10.06 19.26
CA PHE A 17 -4.34 -10.67 17.93
C PHE A 17 -4.76 -9.64 16.89
N PHE A 18 -3.73 -9.13 16.21
CA PHE A 18 -3.71 -8.38 14.95
C PHE A 18 -4.56 -7.11 14.86
N VAL A 19 -3.93 -6.00 15.27
CA VAL A 19 -4.24 -4.70 14.67
C VAL A 19 -3.95 -4.80 13.17
N THR A 20 -5.02 -4.63 12.42
CA THR A 20 -5.15 -4.61 10.97
C THR A 20 -4.31 -3.50 10.35
N ASP A 21 -3.44 -3.88 9.43
CA ASP A 21 -2.74 -2.98 8.51
C ASP A 21 -3.77 -2.36 7.55
N VAL A 22 -4.15 -1.11 7.78
CA VAL A 22 -4.86 -0.32 6.76
C VAL A 22 -4.18 1.03 6.62
N ALA A 23 -3.21 1.09 5.72
CA ALA A 23 -2.72 2.37 5.23
C ALA A 23 -2.16 2.26 3.81
N LEU A 24 -3.01 1.93 2.84
CA LEU A 24 -2.84 2.47 1.48
C LEU A 24 -4.18 2.85 0.84
N ALA A 25 -4.92 3.73 1.52
CA ALA A 25 -5.95 4.53 0.88
C ALA A 25 -5.31 5.82 0.37
N LYS A 26 -4.70 5.81 -0.82
CA LYS A 26 -4.40 7.05 -1.57
C LYS A 26 -4.80 6.89 -3.03
N ASP A 27 -5.81 7.68 -3.38
CA ASP A 27 -6.35 7.96 -4.71
C ASP A 27 -7.03 6.78 -5.43
N ALA A 28 -8.35 6.67 -5.28
CA ALA A 28 -9.20 5.71 -6.00
C ALA A 28 -9.18 5.87 -7.54
N THR A 29 -8.48 6.89 -8.07
CA THR A 29 -8.30 7.16 -9.50
C THR A 29 -6.88 6.91 -10.02
N LYS A 30 -5.90 6.61 -9.16
CA LYS A 30 -4.55 6.21 -9.58
C LYS A 30 -4.33 4.75 -9.26
N THR A 31 -3.78 4.00 -10.21
CA THR A 31 -3.41 2.62 -9.93
C THR A 31 -2.33 2.57 -8.84
N PRO A 32 -2.29 1.52 -8.00
CA PRO A 32 -1.25 1.37 -6.99
C PRO A 32 0.16 1.25 -7.60
N CYS A 33 0.24 1.12 -8.92
CA CYS A 33 1.47 0.96 -9.69
C CYS A 33 2.15 2.26 -10.12
N ARG A 34 1.56 3.44 -9.91
CA ARG A 34 2.16 4.70 -10.42
C ARG A 34 3.54 4.99 -9.82
N ALA A 35 3.71 4.79 -8.52
CA ALA A 35 5.00 5.03 -7.85
C ALA A 35 6.06 4.05 -8.34
N ASP A 36 5.68 2.78 -8.53
CA ASP A 36 6.56 1.74 -9.05
C ASP A 36 6.88 1.94 -10.54
N ALA A 37 5.92 2.41 -11.34
CA ALA A 37 6.13 2.76 -12.75
C ALA A 37 7.21 3.84 -12.90
N LEU A 38 7.21 4.84 -12.02
CA LEU A 38 8.21 5.90 -12.04
C LEU A 38 9.57 5.42 -11.50
N ARG A 39 9.59 4.62 -10.43
CA ARG A 39 10.83 4.19 -9.76
C ARG A 39 11.56 3.07 -10.51
N VAL A 40 10.82 2.08 -11.01
CA VAL A 40 11.38 0.86 -11.63
C VAL A 40 11.48 1.04 -13.13
N CYS A 41 10.43 1.56 -13.75
CA CYS A 41 10.35 1.67 -15.21
C CYS A 41 10.69 3.08 -15.74
N HIS A 42 10.93 4.06 -14.86
CA HIS A 42 11.13 5.47 -15.24
C HIS A 42 10.02 6.04 -16.12
N MET A 43 8.80 5.51 -15.97
CA MET A 43 7.64 5.88 -16.77
C MET A 43 6.61 6.60 -15.91
N ALA A 44 6.21 7.80 -16.32
CA ALA A 44 5.15 8.56 -15.66
C ALA A 44 3.74 7.98 -15.94
N ASN A 45 3.61 7.18 -17.00
CA ASN A 45 2.34 6.55 -17.39
C ASN A 45 2.32 5.08 -16.96
N GLU A 46 1.51 4.77 -15.96
CA GLU A 46 1.33 3.41 -15.42
C GLU A 46 0.82 2.38 -16.44
N ILE A 47 0.00 2.79 -17.42
CA ILE A 47 -0.53 1.89 -18.45
C ILE A 47 0.59 1.44 -19.39
N LYS A 48 1.43 2.38 -19.83
CA LYS A 48 2.61 2.07 -20.64
C LYS A 48 3.64 1.25 -19.86
N ALA A 49 3.74 1.49 -18.56
CA ALA A 49 4.65 0.78 -17.67
C ALA A 49 4.22 -0.66 -17.36
N GLN A 50 2.98 -1.08 -17.64
CA GLN A 50 2.50 -2.41 -17.25
C GLN A 50 3.38 -3.56 -17.76
N GLY A 51 3.88 -3.47 -19.00
CA GLY A 51 4.77 -4.48 -19.56
C GLY A 51 6.07 -4.60 -18.75
N CYS A 52 6.70 -3.45 -18.48
CA CYS A 52 7.91 -3.38 -17.67
C CYS A 52 7.66 -3.83 -16.21
N LEU A 53 6.58 -3.38 -15.57
CA LEU A 53 6.24 -3.77 -14.20
C LEU A 53 6.01 -5.28 -14.06
N LYS A 54 5.46 -5.94 -15.09
CA LYS A 54 5.31 -7.40 -15.14
C LYS A 54 6.64 -8.15 -15.26
N GLN A 55 7.67 -7.53 -15.79
CA GLN A 55 9.02 -8.11 -15.82
C GLN A 55 9.75 -7.92 -14.48
N HIS A 56 9.39 -6.87 -13.73
CA HIS A 56 10.00 -6.49 -12.45
C HIS A 56 9.08 -6.77 -11.25
N LEU A 57 8.28 -7.84 -11.27
CA LEU A 57 7.32 -8.15 -10.18
C LEU A 57 7.98 -8.32 -8.79
N SER A 58 9.28 -8.58 -8.73
CA SER A 58 10.04 -8.70 -7.48
C SER A 58 10.56 -7.36 -6.95
N GLU A 59 10.59 -6.32 -7.80
CA GLU A 59 11.13 -5.00 -7.46
C GLU A 59 10.03 -3.96 -7.21
N ILE A 60 8.76 -4.32 -7.38
CA ILE A 60 7.59 -3.47 -7.17
C ILE A 60 6.95 -3.70 -5.80
N THR A 61 6.10 -2.76 -5.36
CA THR A 61 5.34 -2.91 -4.11
C THR A 61 4.35 -4.08 -4.19
N PRO A 62 4.02 -4.71 -3.03
CA PRO A 62 3.02 -5.78 -2.98
C PRO A 62 1.64 -5.33 -3.47
N ALA A 63 1.29 -4.05 -3.29
CA ALA A 63 0.05 -3.47 -3.79
C ALA A 63 0.00 -3.43 -5.33
N CYS A 64 1.06 -2.97 -6.00
CA CYS A 64 1.13 -2.99 -7.46
C CYS A 64 1.18 -4.43 -8.00
N LYS A 65 1.93 -5.31 -7.33
CA LYS A 65 2.00 -6.73 -7.69
C LYS A 65 0.61 -7.37 -7.66
N ALA A 66 -0.11 -7.22 -6.55
CA ALA A 66 -1.47 -7.74 -6.40
C ALA A 66 -2.42 -7.20 -7.48
N PHE A 67 -2.28 -5.93 -7.86
CA PHE A 67 -3.05 -5.31 -8.93
C PHE A 67 -2.74 -5.90 -10.32
N LEU A 68 -1.47 -6.15 -10.62
CA LEU A 68 -1.04 -6.75 -11.90
C LEU A 68 -1.37 -8.24 -12.01
N THR A 69 -1.49 -8.96 -10.89
CA THR A 69 -1.84 -10.39 -10.86
C THR A 69 -3.33 -10.65 -10.77
N LYS A 70 -4.15 -9.65 -10.39
CA LYS A 70 -5.62 -9.77 -10.33
C LYS A 70 -6.32 -9.46 -11.65
N LYS A 71 -5.60 -9.03 -12.69
CA LYS A 71 -6.14 -8.54 -13.96
C LYS A 71 -5.69 -9.42 -15.11
#